data_AF-A0A351VK24-F1
#
_entry.id   AF-A0A351VK24-F1
#
_cell.length_a   1.000
_cell.length_b   1.000
_cell.length_c   1.000
_cell.angle_alpha   90.00
_cell.angle_beta   90.00
_cell.angle_gamma   90.00
#
_symmetry.space_group_name_H-M   'P 1'
#
loop_
_entity.id
_entity.type
_entity.pdbx_description
1 polymer ?
#
loop_
_entity_poly.entity_id
_entity_poly.type
_entity_poly.pdbx_seq_one_letter_code
_entity_poly.pdbx_strand_id
1 'polypeptide(L)'
;MTATFDYVQPARTSTTSYFDTLSAAYAALPVSTGGTIQARQFTFVENPNLNRSIPVILLGGFNPAYTDNSGYTTIQGTLTVTLGSLTADRVVIR
;
A
#
# COMPACT_ATOMS: atom_id res chain seq x y z
N MET A 1 2.52 34.07 -8.84
CA MET A 1 1.67 33.21 -8.01
C MET A 1 1.90 31.79 -8.49
N THR A 2 2.66 30.98 -7.75
CA THR A 2 2.96 29.60 -8.17
C THR A 2 2.03 28.70 -7.38
N ALA A 3 1.17 27.94 -8.06
CA ALA A 3 0.38 26.91 -7.42
C ALA A 3 1.30 25.72 -7.14
N THR A 4 1.44 25.34 -5.87
CA THR A 4 2.13 24.10 -5.50
C THR A 4 1.12 22.97 -5.61
N PHE A 5 1.37 22.01 -6.49
CA PHE A 5 0.60 20.77 -6.53
C PHE A 5 1.29 19.78 -5.61
N ASP A 6 0.73 19.61 -4.40
CA ASP A 6 1.19 18.55 -3.50
C ASP A 6 0.74 17.20 -4.05
N TYR A 7 1.64 16.56 -4.79
CA TYR A 7 1.43 15.18 -5.24
C TYR A 7 1.59 14.25 -4.04
N VAL A 8 0.46 13.81 -3.48
CA VAL A 8 0.45 12.82 -2.41
C VAL A 8 0.51 11.43 -3.05
N GLN A 9 1.52 10.64 -2.69
CA GLN A 9 1.72 9.31 -3.26
C GLN A 9 0.59 8.33 -2.82
N PRO A 10 0.29 7.30 -3.64
CA PRO A 10 -0.84 6.40 -3.45
C PRO A 10 -0.69 5.36 -2.33
N ALA A 11 0.53 5.06 -1.86
CA ALA A 11 0.78 4.17 -0.73
C ALA A 11 1.65 4.83 0.35
N ARG A 12 1.53 4.38 1.61
CA ARG A 12 2.43 4.76 2.71
C ARG A 12 2.58 3.65 3.74
N THR A 13 3.71 3.61 4.44
CA THR A 13 3.98 2.65 5.54
C THR A 13 4.00 3.29 6.93
N SER A 14 4.05 4.62 6.97
CA SER A 14 4.00 5.43 8.18
C SER A 14 3.44 6.82 7.83
N THR A 15 3.35 7.72 8.80
CA THR A 15 2.97 9.13 8.55
C THR A 15 4.01 9.92 7.75
N THR A 16 5.22 9.38 7.56
CA THR A 16 6.35 10.05 6.91
C THR A 16 6.84 9.37 5.64
N SER A 17 6.49 8.11 5.42
CA SER A 17 7.04 7.29 4.33
C SER A 17 5.97 6.98 3.29
N TYR A 18 6.08 7.64 2.14
CA TYR A 18 5.12 7.60 1.03
C TYR A 18 5.76 6.94 -0.20
N PHE A 19 4.96 6.20 -0.98
CA PHE A 19 5.41 5.35 -2.08
C PHE A 19 4.40 5.36 -3.24
N ASP A 20 4.93 5.27 -4.46
CA ASP A 20 4.12 5.19 -5.68
C ASP A 20 3.59 3.78 -5.99
N THR A 21 4.20 2.75 -5.38
CA THR A 21 3.83 1.34 -5.58
C THR A 21 3.76 0.60 -4.25
N LEU A 22 2.93 -0.45 -4.21
CA LEU A 22 2.82 -1.37 -3.09
C LEU A 22 4.10 -2.17 -2.90
N SER A 23 4.78 -2.51 -4.01
CA SER A 23 6.07 -3.21 -3.97
C SER A 23 7.16 -2.38 -3.28
N ALA A 24 7.22 -1.07 -3.54
CA ALA A 24 8.16 -0.17 -2.87
C ALA A 24 7.82 0.01 -1.38
N ALA A 25 6.53 0.17 -1.06
CA ALA A 25 6.07 0.22 0.32
C ALA A 25 6.43 -1.06 1.09
N TYR A 26 6.24 -2.22 0.48
CA TYR A 26 6.61 -3.51 1.05
C TYR A 26 8.12 -3.66 1.26
N ALA A 27 8.94 -3.24 0.28
CA ALA A 27 10.39 -3.25 0.42
C ALA A 27 10.88 -2.39 1.59
N ALA A 28 10.18 -1.28 1.88
CA ALA A 28 10.50 -0.38 2.99
C ALA A 28 10.07 -0.91 4.38
N LEU A 29 9.28 -1.99 4.46
CA LEU A 29 8.88 -2.55 5.75
C LEU A 29 10.07 -3.16 6.52
N PRO A 30 10.10 -3.04 7.87
CA PRO A 30 11.11 -3.69 8.70
C PRO A 30 11.18 -5.20 8.49
N VAL A 31 12.39 -5.75 8.38
CA VAL A 31 12.65 -7.17 8.03
C VAL A 31 12.27 -8.15 9.13
N SER A 32 12.20 -7.72 10.38
CA SER A 32 11.92 -8.60 11.52
C SER A 32 10.47 -8.58 11.98
N THR A 33 9.76 -7.47 11.80
CA THR A 33 8.42 -7.27 12.37
C THR A 33 7.32 -7.10 11.32
N GLY A 34 7.69 -6.80 10.07
CA GLY A 34 6.73 -6.38 9.06
C GLY A 34 6.04 -5.07 9.43
N GLY A 35 4.81 -4.88 8.95
CA GLY A 35 4.04 -3.67 9.28
C GLY A 35 2.83 -3.44 8.39
N THR A 36 2.27 -2.24 8.52
CA THR A 36 1.05 -1.83 7.84
C THR A 36 1.37 -0.95 6.63
N ILE A 37 0.83 -1.31 5.48
CA ILE A 37 0.80 -0.51 4.27
C ILE A 37 -0.62 0.07 4.16
N GLN A 38 -0.71 1.39 4.13
CA GLN A 38 -1.95 2.09 3.86
C GLN A 38 -1.95 2.51 2.39
N ALA A 39 -2.97 2.10 1.65
CA ALA A 39 -3.13 2.36 0.24
C ALA A 39 -4.39 3.18 0.00
N ARG A 40 -4.28 4.18 -0.87
CA ARG A 40 -5.40 5.05 -1.24
C ARG A 40 -6.41 4.33 -2.11
N GLN A 41 -7.59 4.92 -2.24
CA GLN A 41 -8.55 4.56 -3.28
C GLN A 41 -7.98 4.88 -4.67
N PHE A 42 -7.06 4.02 -5.12
CA PHE A 42 -6.25 4.15 -6.33
C PHE A 42 -6.10 2.78 -7.00
N THR A 43 -5.82 2.77 -8.30
CA THR A 43 -5.57 1.55 -9.08
C THR A 43 -4.07 1.37 -9.28
N PHE A 44 -3.48 0.42 -8.57
CA PHE A 44 -2.10 0.00 -8.75
C PHE A 44 -2.01 -1.01 -9.90
N VAL A 45 -1.20 -0.72 -10.91
CA VAL A 45 -0.93 -1.66 -12.01
C VAL A 45 0.43 -2.29 -11.78
N GLU A 46 0.47 -3.31 -10.94
CA GLU A 46 1.71 -3.99 -10.53
C GLU A 46 1.44 -5.43 -10.07
N ASN A 47 2.51 -6.21 -9.91
CA ASN A 47 2.44 -7.59 -9.42
C ASN A 47 3.27 -7.74 -8.13
N PRO A 48 2.75 -7.34 -6.95
CA PRO A 48 3.53 -7.39 -5.72
C PRO A 48 3.82 -8.84 -5.31
N ASN A 49 5.07 -9.13 -4.93
CA ASN A 49 5.46 -10.42 -4.39
C ASN A 49 5.93 -10.29 -2.93
N LEU A 50 5.13 -10.82 -2.01
CA LEU A 50 5.45 -10.90 -0.59
C LEU A 50 6.33 -12.15 -0.35
N ASN A 51 7.63 -12.00 -0.57
CA ASN A 51 8.64 -13.05 -0.46
C ASN A 51 9.45 -13.06 0.86
N ARG A 52 8.98 -12.37 1.90
CA ARG A 52 9.68 -12.28 3.19
C ARG A 52 8.77 -12.86 4.26
N SER A 53 9.35 -13.60 5.21
CA SER A 53 8.61 -14.22 6.31
C SER A 53 8.22 -13.20 7.40
N ILE A 54 7.47 -12.18 7.01
CA ILE A 54 6.97 -11.10 7.88
C ILE A 54 5.45 -10.96 7.74
N PRO A 55 4.74 -10.51 8.79
CA PRO A 55 3.34 -10.16 8.68
C PRO A 55 3.16 -8.81 7.98
N VAL A 56 2.30 -8.75 6.97
CA VAL A 56 1.96 -7.52 6.24
C VAL A 56 0.48 -7.24 6.39
N ILE A 57 0.13 -6.01 6.76
CA ILE A 57 -1.26 -5.55 6.81
C ILE A 57 -1.45 -4.53 5.69
N LEU A 58 -2.24 -4.84 4.68
CA LEU A 58 -2.58 -3.94 3.58
C LEU A 58 -3.98 -3.36 3.81
N LEU A 59 -4.04 -2.09 4.19
CA LEU A 59 -5.29 -1.37 4.40
C LEU A 59 -5.56 -0.47 3.18
N GLY A 60 -6.60 -0.79 2.43
CA GLY A 60 -6.99 -0.05 1.24
C GLY A 60 -8.06 1.00 1.49
N GLY A 61 -8.34 1.80 0.46
CA GLY A 61 -9.48 2.72 0.43
C GLY A 61 -9.24 4.09 1.05
N PHE A 62 -7.99 4.46 1.34
CA PHE A 62 -7.70 5.75 1.96
C PHE A 62 -7.97 6.96 1.05
N ASN A 63 -8.45 8.04 1.65
CA ASN A 63 -8.53 9.35 1.01
C ASN A 63 -7.12 9.97 0.79
N PRO A 64 -6.98 11.08 0.05
CA PRO A 64 -5.69 11.74 -0.17
C PRO A 64 -4.94 12.15 1.10
N ALA A 65 -5.66 12.40 2.19
CA ALA A 65 -5.08 12.77 3.49
C ALA A 65 -4.77 11.55 4.39
N TYR A 66 -5.11 10.34 3.96
CA TYR A 66 -5.07 9.12 4.76
C TYR A 66 -5.75 9.24 6.14
N THR A 67 -6.84 10.00 6.22
CA THR A 67 -7.62 10.19 7.45
C THR A 67 -8.87 9.31 7.50
N ASP A 68 -9.34 8.83 6.35
CA ASP A 68 -10.52 7.99 6.20
C ASP A 68 -10.25 6.89 5.15
N ASN A 69 -10.77 5.69 5.37
CA ASN A 69 -10.62 4.50 4.52
C ASN A 69 -11.95 3.97 3.97
N SER A 70 -12.87 4.88 3.60
CA SER A 70 -14.21 4.53 3.10
C SER A 70 -14.24 3.86 1.72
N GLY A 71 -13.15 3.93 0.95
CA GLY A 71 -13.07 3.43 -0.42
C GLY A 71 -12.53 2.00 -0.54
N TYR A 72 -12.10 1.64 -1.76
CA TYR A 72 -11.35 0.42 -2.03
C TYR A 72 -10.09 0.73 -2.84
N THR A 73 -8.98 0.10 -2.49
CA THR A 73 -7.79 0.08 -3.35
C THR A 73 -7.93 -1.02 -4.39
N THR A 74 -7.62 -0.73 -5.66
CA THR A 74 -7.59 -1.75 -6.71
C THR A 74 -6.14 -2.12 -7.02
N ILE A 75 -5.84 -3.41 -7.08
CA ILE A 75 -4.62 -3.95 -7.68
C ILE A 75 -5.02 -4.60 -9.00
N GLN A 76 -4.57 -4.02 -10.10
CA GLN A 76 -4.73 -4.55 -11.44
C GLN A 76 -3.48 -5.35 -11.81
N GLY A 77 -3.53 -6.65 -11.51
CA GLY A 77 -2.38 -7.54 -11.57
C GLY A 77 -2.49 -8.67 -10.56
N THR A 78 -1.37 -9.27 -10.21
CA THR A 78 -1.30 -10.43 -9.31
C THR A 78 -0.65 -10.07 -7.99
N LEU A 79 -1.32 -10.37 -6.87
CA LEU A 79 -0.74 -10.28 -5.54
C LEU A 79 -0.30 -11.67 -5.10
N THR A 80 1.01 -11.89 -5.03
CA THR A 80 1.58 -13.19 -4.68
C THR A 80 2.09 -13.16 -3.24
N VAL A 81 1.63 -14.08 -2.40
CA VAL A 81 2.18 -14.30 -1.04
C VAL A 81 3.02 -15.56 -1.06
N THR A 82 4.35 -15.39 -1.12
CA THR A 82 5.29 -16.51 -1.19
C THR A 82 5.73 -16.96 0.20
N LEU A 83 5.99 -16.01 1.10
CA LEU A 83 6.39 -16.24 2.49
C LEU A 83 5.69 -15.24 3.41
N GLY A 84 5.49 -15.61 4.67
CA GLY A 84 4.85 -14.75 5.67
C GLY A 84 3.33 -14.79 5.64
N SER A 85 2.70 -13.69 6.03
CA SER A 85 1.24 -13.56 6.08
C SER A 85 0.78 -12.20 5.57
N LEU A 86 -0.40 -12.17 4.96
CA LEU A 86 -1.04 -10.96 4.48
C LEU A 86 -2.44 -10.82 5.08
N THR A 87 -2.69 -9.68 5.72
CA THR A 87 -4.03 -9.24 6.09
C THR A 87 -4.43 -8.11 5.16
N ALA A 88 -5.41 -8.33 4.29
CA ALA A 88 -5.93 -7.31 3.38
C ALA A 88 -7.30 -6.80 3.85
N ASP A 89 -7.46 -5.49 3.95
CA ASP A 89 -8.74 -4.82 4.23
C ASP A 89 -9.05 -3.84 3.10
N ARG A 90 -10.27 -3.90 2.55
CA ARG A 90 -10.74 -2.98 1.48
C ARG A 90 -9.81 -2.92 0.25
N VAL A 91 -9.28 -4.08 -0.13
CA VAL A 91 -8.49 -4.26 -1.35
C VAL A 91 -9.25 -5.13 -2.34
N VAL A 92 -9.29 -4.70 -3.59
CA VAL A 92 -9.84 -5.44 -4.73
C VAL A 92 -8.69 -5.83 -5.64
N ILE A 93 -8.61 -7.10 -6.01
CA ILE A 93 -7.63 -7.63 -6.97
C ILE A 93 -8.41 -8.08 -8.21
N ARG A 94 -8.03 -7.62 -9.39
CA ARG A 94 -8.74 -7.95 -10.65
C ARG A 94 -7.85 -7.84 -11.89
#